data_AF-A0A9Q2CYD3-F1
#
_entry.id   AF-A0A9Q2CYD3-F1
#
_cell.length_a   1.000
_cell.length_b   1.000
_cell.length_c   1.000
_cell.angle_alpha   90.00
_cell.angle_beta   90.00
_cell.angle_gamma   90.00
#
_symmetry.space_group_name_H-M   'P 1'
#
loop_
_entity.id
_entity.type
_entity.pdbx_description
1 polymer ?
#
loop_
_entity_poly.entity_id
_entity_poly.type
_entity_poly.pdbx_seq_one_letter_code
_entity_poly.pdbx_strand_id
1 'polypeptide(L)'
;MNIIQVFISIILYFVLFFGISFILNMILKMTWIMAFVYPVIVILIIDRIDTIDYIRSPGTAFSEAIDNIVHVQFFDVVILASGFIGIILAGLTIRYLRKLGYQMF
;
A
#
# COMPACT_ATOMS: atom_id res chain seq x y z
N MET A 1 17.23 12.28 3.69
CA MET A 1 17.02 11.81 2.30
C MET A 1 17.41 12.92 1.34
N ASN A 2 18.00 12.57 0.20
CA ASN A 2 18.20 13.52 -0.89
C ASN A 2 16.84 13.80 -1.56
N ILE A 3 16.55 15.06 -1.91
CA ILE A 3 15.29 15.45 -2.57
C ILE A 3 15.02 14.65 -3.85
N ILE A 4 16.10 14.32 -4.58
CA ILE A 4 16.05 13.52 -5.80
C ILE A 4 15.55 12.10 -5.50
N GLN A 5 16.02 11.52 -4.40
CA GLN A 5 15.61 10.18 -3.97
C GLN A 5 14.13 10.15 -3.63
N VAL A 6 13.62 11.14 -2.88
CA VAL A 6 12.19 11.24 -2.55
C VAL A 6 11.34 11.30 -3.81
N PHE A 7 11.74 12.11 -4.78
CA PHE A 7 11.02 12.23 -6.06
C PHE A 7 10.97 10.91 -6.82
N ILE A 8 12.12 10.22 -6.95
CA ILE A 8 12.19 8.91 -7.61
C ILE A 8 11.31 7.89 -6.86
N SER A 9 11.38 7.87 -5.53
CA SER A 9 10.58 6.96 -4.69
C SER A 9 9.09 7.19 -4.86
N ILE A 10 8.62 8.45 -4.92
CA ILE A 10 7.21 8.78 -5.13
C ILE A 10 6.70 8.16 -6.45
N ILE A 11 7.45 8.34 -7.54
CA ILE A 11 7.10 7.80 -8.86
C ILE A 11 7.14 6.27 -8.84
N LEU A 12 8.20 5.70 -8.27
CA LEU A 12 8.40 4.25 -8.22
C LEU A 12 7.28 3.58 -7.43
N TYR A 13 6.95 4.06 -6.23
CA TYR A 13 5.87 3.50 -5.41
C TYR A 13 4.52 3.64 -6.10
N PHE A 14 4.25 4.80 -6.72
CA PHE A 14 3.03 5.00 -7.49
C PHE A 14 2.88 3.96 -8.61
N VAL A 15 3.88 3.83 -9.49
CA VAL A 15 3.84 2.90 -10.64
C VAL A 15 3.78 1.44 -10.18
N LEU A 16 4.57 1.09 -9.16
CA LEU A 16 4.63 -0.26 -8.63
C LEU A 16 3.27 -0.70 -8.06
N PHE A 17 2.70 0.10 -7.16
CA PHE A 17 1.43 -0.26 -6.53
C PHE A 17 0.24 -0.14 -7.48
N PHE A 18 0.27 0.79 -8.44
CA PHE A 18 -0.67 0.78 -9.56
C PHE A 18 -0.61 -0.54 -10.33
N GLY A 19 0.58 -0.97 -10.74
CA GLY A 19 0.79 -2.19 -11.52
C GLY A 19 0.36 -3.46 -10.77
N ILE A 20 0.79 -3.61 -9.51
CA ILE A 20 0.42 -4.77 -8.67
C ILE A 20 -1.09 -4.79 -8.44
N SER A 21 -1.70 -3.63 -8.13
CA SER A 21 -3.15 -3.53 -7.94
C SER A 21 -3.92 -3.88 -9.21
N PHE A 22 -3.43 -3.42 -10.36
CA PHE A 22 -4.04 -3.72 -11.64
C PHE A 22 -4.03 -5.23 -11.92
N ILE A 23 -2.86 -5.87 -11.82
CA ILE A 23 -2.71 -7.32 -12.05
C ILE A 23 -3.55 -8.12 -11.05
N LEU A 24 -3.49 -7.79 -9.76
CA LEU A 24 -4.21 -8.55 -8.75
C LEU A 24 -5.73 -8.45 -8.93
N ASN A 25 -6.24 -7.27 -9.26
CA ASN A 25 -7.67 -7.08 -9.53
C ASN A 25 -8.12 -7.78 -10.82
N MET A 26 -7.23 -8.00 -11.78
CA MET A 26 -7.52 -8.84 -12.94
C MET A 26 -7.62 -10.31 -12.56
N ILE A 27 -6.65 -10.85 -11.80
CA ILE A 27 -6.61 -12.27 -11.41
C ILE A 27 -7.75 -12.62 -10.45
N LEU A 28 -7.94 -11.84 -9.38
CA LEU A 28 -8.93 -12.13 -8.33
C LEU A 28 -10.36 -11.75 -8.74
N LYS A 29 -10.55 -11.12 -9.91
CA LYS A 29 -11.85 -10.61 -10.41
C LYS A 29 -12.60 -9.69 -9.45
N MET A 30 -11.92 -9.18 -8.42
CA MET A 30 -12.43 -8.16 -7.49
C MET A 30 -11.75 -6.82 -7.80
N THR A 31 -12.40 -5.68 -7.54
CA THR A 31 -11.89 -4.35 -7.95
C THR A 31 -11.15 -3.60 -6.86
N TRP A 32 -11.49 -3.88 -5.60
CA TRP A 32 -11.12 -3.03 -4.46
C TRP A 32 -10.31 -3.78 -3.40
N ILE A 33 -9.95 -5.06 -3.64
CA ILE A 33 -9.16 -5.86 -2.67
C ILE A 33 -7.91 -5.10 -2.25
N MET A 34 -7.14 -4.60 -3.22
CA MET A 34 -5.88 -3.93 -2.92
C MET A 34 -6.05 -2.61 -2.17
N ALA A 35 -7.18 -1.92 -2.30
CA ALA A 35 -7.46 -0.72 -1.52
C ALA A 35 -7.68 -1.04 -0.03
N PHE A 36 -8.21 -2.23 0.29
CA PHE A 36 -8.37 -2.70 1.67
C PHE A 36 -7.11 -3.36 2.23
N VAL A 37 -6.36 -4.09 1.40
CA VAL A 37 -5.13 -4.79 1.81
C VAL A 37 -3.98 -3.80 2.03
N TYR A 38 -3.89 -2.73 1.24
CA TYR A 38 -2.76 -1.82 1.30
C TYR A 38 -2.58 -1.09 2.63
N PRO A 39 -3.62 -0.55 3.29
CA PRO A 39 -3.47 0.03 4.64
C PRO A 39 -2.87 -0.95 5.66
N VAL A 40 -3.21 -2.24 5.56
CA VAL A 40 -2.62 -3.28 6.41
C VAL A 40 -1.12 -3.43 6.12
N ILE A 41 -0.72 -3.46 4.85
CA ILE A 41 0.69 -3.49 4.44
C ILE A 41 1.43 -2.25 4.94
N VAL A 42 0.83 -1.07 4.87
CA VAL A 42 1.44 0.19 5.33
C VAL A 42 1.72 0.14 6.83
N ILE A 43 0.78 -0.35 7.64
CA ILE A 43 0.97 -0.50 9.10
C ILE A 43 2.15 -1.44 9.38
N LEU A 44 2.21 -2.59 8.70
CA LEU A 44 3.30 -3.57 8.84
C LEU A 44 4.68 -3.06 8.37
N ILE A 45 4.71 -2.03 7.52
CA ILE A 45 5.97 -1.38 7.11
C ILE A 45 6.41 -0.35 8.16
N ILE A 46 5.43 0.36 8.76
CA ILE A 46 5.67 1.45 9.69
C ILE A 46 6.06 0.94 11.08
N ASP A 47 5.38 -0.11 11.56
CA ASP A 47 5.56 -0.60 12.92
C ASP A 47 6.98 -1.11 13.20
N ARG A 48 7.70 -1.59 12.17
CA ARG A 48 9.05 -2.17 12.26
C ARG A 48 9.16 -3.29 13.31
N ILE A 49 8.04 -3.96 13.62
CA ILE A 49 7.96 -5.07 14.57
C ILE A 49 7.85 -6.38 13.79
N ASP A 50 8.53 -7.42 14.26
CA ASP A 50 8.39 -8.74 13.65
C ASP A 50 6.96 -9.26 13.83
N THR A 51 6.35 -9.72 12.74
CA THR A 51 4.96 -10.27 12.75
C THR A 51 4.73 -11.38 13.77
N ILE A 52 5.80 -12.06 14.20
CA ILE A 52 5.79 -13.13 15.21
C ILE A 52 5.55 -12.57 16.62
N ASP A 53 5.98 -11.34 16.90
CA ASP A 53 5.88 -10.72 18.23
C ASP A 53 4.44 -10.27 18.55
N TYR A 54 3.64 -9.97 17.52
CA TYR A 54 2.19 -9.77 17.68
C TYR A 54 1.47 -11.02 18.22
N ILE A 55 2.01 -12.21 17.95
CA ILE A 55 1.43 -13.49 18.42
C ILE A 55 1.97 -13.85 19.81
N ARG A 56 3.27 -13.61 20.04
CA ARG A 56 3.94 -13.98 21.31
C ARG A 56 3.65 -13.00 22.45
N SER A 57 3.50 -11.72 22.14
CA SER A 57 3.33 -10.64 23.12
C SER A 57 2.46 -9.51 22.57
N PRO A 58 1.15 -9.73 22.38
CA PRO A 58 0.26 -8.76 21.75
C PRO A 58 0.14 -7.43 22.51
N GLY A 59 0.24 -7.45 23.84
CA GLY A 59 0.08 -6.26 24.68
C GLY A 59 1.22 -5.25 24.52
N THR A 60 2.47 -5.71 24.48
CA THR A 60 3.64 -4.85 24.30
C THR A 60 3.81 -4.42 22.85
N ALA A 61 3.59 -5.35 21.91
CA ALA A 61 3.70 -5.08 20.48
C ALA A 61 2.73 -3.99 20.01
N PHE A 62 1.50 -3.98 20.53
CA PHE A 62 0.53 -2.94 20.14
C PHE A 62 0.89 -1.55 20.67
N SER A 63 1.44 -1.48 21.89
CA SER A 63 1.91 -0.20 22.46
C SER A 63 3.09 0.34 21.66
N GLU A 64 4.06 -0.52 21.35
CA GLU A 64 5.25 -0.15 20.57
C GLU A 64 4.90 0.24 19.13
N ALA A 65 3.93 -0.43 18.51
CA ALA A 65 3.43 -0.07 17.18
C ALA A 65 2.86 1.36 17.15
N ILE A 66 2.09 1.75 18.18
CA ILE A 66 1.54 3.10 18.28
C ILE A 66 2.67 4.14 18.42
N ASP A 67 3.65 3.88 19.29
CA ASP A 67 4.79 4.78 19.48
C ASP A 67 5.60 4.93 18.18
N ASN A 68 5.79 3.83 17.43
CA ASN A 68 6.51 3.83 16.16
C ASN A 68 5.77 4.59 15.05
N ILE A 69 4.44 4.57 15.03
CA ILE A 69 3.62 5.34 14.07
C ILE A 69 3.82 6.85 14.26
N VAL A 70 3.98 7.33 15.51
CA VAL A 70 4.20 8.75 15.80
C VAL A 70 5.55 9.24 15.28
N HIS A 71 6.54 8.35 15.20
CA HIS A 71 7.90 8.68 14.76
C HIS A 71 8.14 8.50 13.26
N VAL A 72 7.10 8.23 12.47
CA VAL A 72 7.23 8.09 11.01
C VAL A 72 7.69 9.39 10.37
N GLN A 73 8.69 9.31 9.49
CA GLN A 73 9.19 10.47 8.79
C GLN A 73 8.15 10.98 7.79
N PHE A 74 7.99 12.30 7.71
CA PHE A 74 7.04 12.93 6.79
C PHE A 74 7.21 12.46 5.33
N PHE A 75 8.46 12.33 4.87
CA PHE A 75 8.73 11.89 3.49
C PHE A 75 8.30 10.44 3.23
N ASP A 76 8.38 9.56 4.23
CA ASP A 76 7.93 8.17 4.08
C ASP A 76 6.41 8.11 3.95
N VAL A 77 5.68 8.92 4.72
CA VAL A 77 4.22 9.06 4.60
C VAL A 77 3.83 9.51 3.20
N VAL A 78 4.55 10.49 2.63
CA VAL A 78 4.28 10.98 1.27
C VAL A 78 4.50 9.89 0.21
N ILE A 79 5.58 9.10 0.34
CA ILE A 79 5.89 7.99 -0.58
C ILE A 79 4.82 6.88 -0.48
N LEU A 80 4.41 6.52 0.74
CA LEU A 80 3.36 5.52 0.94
C LEU A 80 1.99 6.03 0.44
N ALA A 81 1.69 7.30 0.65
CA ALA A 81 0.48 7.93 0.12
C ALA A 81 0.44 7.91 -1.41
N SER A 82 1.58 8.13 -2.10
CA SER A 82 1.62 8.06 -3.57
C SER A 82 1.33 6.64 -4.07
N GLY A 83 1.85 5.61 -3.38
CA GLY A 83 1.50 4.21 -3.63
C GLY A 83 0.00 3.96 -3.51
N PHE A 84 -0.64 4.47 -2.45
CA PHE A 84 -2.08 4.33 -2.25
C PHE A 84 -2.91 4.98 -3.35
N ILE A 85 -2.52 6.18 -3.80
CA ILE A 85 -3.16 6.86 -4.95
C ILE A 85 -3.06 5.97 -6.19
N GLY A 86 -1.91 5.34 -6.44
CA GLY A 86 -1.73 4.37 -7.52
C GLY A 86 -2.74 3.21 -7.46
N ILE A 87 -2.99 2.67 -6.26
CA ILE A 87 -3.96 1.58 -6.05
C ILE A 87 -5.39 2.01 -6.36
N ILE A 88 -5.79 3.19 -5.87
CA ILE A 88 -7.12 3.74 -6.13
C ILE A 88 -7.33 3.93 -7.65
N LEU A 89 -6.35 4.53 -8.34
CA LEU A 89 -6.41 4.73 -9.79
C LEU A 89 -6.44 3.39 -10.56
N ALA A 90 -5.70 2.37 -10.12
CA ALA A 90 -5.79 1.03 -10.71
C ALA A 90 -7.19 0.43 -10.54
N GLY A 91 -7.79 0.56 -9.34
CA GLY A 91 -9.16 0.10 -9.08
C GLY A 91 -10.19 0.82 -9.96
N LEU A 92 -10.06 2.13 -10.13
CA LEU A 92 -10.91 2.91 -11.05
C LEU A 92 -10.75 2.47 -12.50
N THR A 93 -9.50 2.29 -12.95
CA THR A 93 -9.18 1.82 -14.31
C THR A 93 -9.80 0.46 -14.59
N ILE A 94 -9.67 -0.50 -13.68
CA ILE A 94 -10.26 -1.83 -13.82
C ILE A 94 -11.80 -1.76 -13.83
N ARG A 95 -12.40 -0.94 -12.95
CA ARG A 95 -13.86 -0.74 -12.95
C ARG A 95 -14.35 -0.22 -14.30
N TYR A 96 -13.59 0.70 -14.90
CA TYR A 96 -13.90 1.24 -16.21
C TYR A 96 -13.77 0.19 -17.32
N LEU A 97 -12.66 -0.56 -17.37
CA LEU A 97 -12.44 -1.62 -18.36
C LEU A 97 -13.52 -2.72 -18.30
N ARG A 98 -13.97 -3.10 -17.10
CA ARG A 98 -15.08 -4.06 -16.92
C ARG A 98 -16.38 -3.57 -17.52
N LYS A 99 -16.71 -2.28 -17.37
CA LYS A 99 -17.91 -1.69 -17.98
C LYS A 99 -17.85 -1.69 -19.50
N LEU A 100 -16.65 -1.62 -20.07
CA LEU A 100 -16.43 -1.66 -21.52
C LEU A 100 -16.42 -3.09 -22.09
N GLY A 101 -16.60 -4.12 -21.26
CA GLY A 101 -16.63 -5.52 -21.72
C GLY A 101 -15.25 -6.07 -22.10
N TYR A 102 -14.15 -5.41 -21.70
CA TYR A 102 -12.82 -6.00 -21.84
C TYR A 102 -12.76 -7.29 -21.04
N GLN A 103 -12.46 -8.40 -21.73
CA GLN A 103 -12.14 -9.65 -21.06
C GLN A 103 -10.82 -9.48 -20.31
N MET A 104 -10.90 -9.55 -18.99
CA MET A 104 -9.75 -9.51 -18.12
C MET A 104 -9.24 -10.94 -17.96
N PHE A 105 -8.44 -11.39 -18.94
CA PHE A 105 -7.87 -12.74 -19.05
C PHE A 105 -8.88 -13.90 -19.12
#